data_AF-A0A535VN44-F1
#
_entry.id   AF-A0A535VN44-F1
#
_cell.length_a   1.000
_cell.length_b   1.000
_cell.length_c   1.000
_cell.angle_alpha   90.00
_cell.angle_beta   90.00
_cell.angle_gamma   90.00
#
_symmetry.space_group_name_H-M   'P 1'
#
loop_
_entity.id
_entity.type
_entity.pdbx_description
1 polymer ?
#
loop_
_entity_poly.entity_id
_entity_poly.type
_entity_poly.pdbx_seq_one_letter_code
_entity_poly.pdbx_strand_id
1 'polypeptide(L)'
;SSRSLEDVIYRAELDRLAGGGLEIVHTLTRSRPPGWTGYARRLDREMLAEVAWPVTLGAAIFICGPTSFVETASAGLVELGYPAASIRTERFGATGGTS
;
A
#
# COMPACT_ATOMS: atom_id res chain seq x y z
N SER A 1 -1.20 -3.59 1.53
CA SER A 1 -2.47 -3.58 2.28
C SER A 1 -3.08 -4.95 2.17
N SER A 2 -3.35 -5.62 3.29
CA SER A 2 -3.86 -7.00 3.32
C SER A 2 -5.06 -7.11 4.26
N ARG A 3 -5.83 -8.22 4.21
CA ARG A 3 -6.94 -8.40 5.17
C ARG A 3 -6.42 -8.85 6.53
N SER A 4 -5.37 -9.65 6.51
CA SER A 4 -4.73 -10.22 7.69
C SER A 4 -3.22 -10.38 7.46
N LEU A 5 -2.48 -10.75 8.50
CA LEU A 5 -1.03 -10.85 8.40
C LEU A 5 -0.59 -12.03 7.54
N GLU A 6 -1.37 -13.12 7.56
CA GLU A 6 -1.17 -14.30 6.71
C GLU A 6 -1.39 -14.03 5.22
N ASP A 7 -2.14 -12.97 4.86
CA ASP A 7 -2.33 -12.51 3.49
C ASP A 7 -1.16 -11.64 2.97
N VAL A 8 -0.11 -11.41 3.77
CA VAL A 8 1.07 -10.64 3.35
C VAL A 8 2.04 -11.56 2.62
N ILE A 9 2.09 -11.43 1.29
CA ILE A 9 3.02 -12.17 0.44
C ILE A 9 4.46 -11.72 0.72
N TYR A 10 5.41 -12.66 0.75
CA TYR A 10 6.85 -12.42 1.00
C TYR A 10 7.17 -11.72 2.32
N ARG A 11 6.32 -11.87 3.34
CA ARG A 11 6.47 -11.23 4.66
C ARG A 11 7.87 -11.42 5.25
N ALA A 12 8.37 -12.67 5.28
CA ALA A 12 9.65 -12.99 5.91
C ALA A 12 10.85 -12.38 5.15
N GLU A 13 10.74 -12.22 3.83
CA GLU A 13 11.74 -11.57 2.99
C GLU A 13 11.72 -10.05 3.22
N LEU A 14 10.53 -9.46 3.25
CA LEU A 14 10.35 -8.03 3.54
C LEU A 14 10.89 -7.66 4.92
N ASP A 15 10.56 -8.44 5.96
CA ASP A 15 11.08 -8.24 7.32
C ASP A 15 12.62 -8.26 7.37
N ARG A 16 13.26 -9.10 6.55
CA ARG A 16 14.73 -9.19 6.47
C ARG A 16 15.37 -8.02 5.72
N LEU A 17 14.64 -7.39 4.80
CA LEU A 17 15.13 -6.25 4.03
C LEU A 17 14.86 -4.90 4.72
N ALA A 18 13.98 -4.89 5.73
CA ALA A 18 13.71 -3.72 6.54
C ALA A 18 15.00 -3.13 7.13
N GLY A 19 15.17 -1.80 7.02
CA GLY A 19 16.33 -1.08 7.54
C GLY A 19 17.51 -0.91 6.57
N GLY A 20 17.53 -1.62 5.43
CA GLY A 20 18.53 -1.45 4.37
C GLY A 20 18.28 -0.27 3.42
N GLY A 21 17.60 0.78 3.87
CA GLY A 21 17.04 1.83 3.01
C GLY A 21 15.64 1.51 2.47
N LEU A 22 15.04 0.41 2.94
CA LEU A 22 13.66 0.03 2.68
C LEU A 22 12.81 0.29 3.92
N GLU A 23 11.81 1.16 3.79
CA GLU A 23 10.75 1.36 4.78
C GLU A 23 9.53 0.54 4.38
N ILE A 24 8.98 -0.23 5.31
CA ILE A 24 7.81 -1.07 5.09
C ILE A 24 6.71 -0.65 6.04
N VAL A 25 5.58 -0.25 5.46
CA VAL A 25 4.37 0.08 6.21
C VAL A 25 3.29 -0.95 5.90
N HIS A 26 2.84 -1.65 6.93
CA HIS A 26 1.73 -2.58 6.81
C HIS A 26 0.42 -1.96 7.29
N THR A 27 -0.66 -2.26 6.57
CA THR A 27 -2.03 -2.06 7.04
C THR A 27 -2.86 -3.32 6.88
N LEU A 28 -3.58 -3.71 7.94
CA LEU A 28 -4.44 -4.89 8.00
C LEU A 28 -5.90 -4.49 8.17
N THR A 29 -6.77 -4.95 7.26
CA THR A 29 -8.15 -4.44 7.16
C THR A 29 -9.21 -5.29 7.86
N ARG A 30 -8.90 -6.52 8.30
CA ARG A 30 -9.88 -7.42 8.94
C ARG A 30 -9.39 -7.99 10.27
N SER A 31 -8.28 -8.72 10.28
CA SER A 31 -7.71 -9.33 11.49
C SER A 31 -6.29 -8.84 11.72
N ARG A 32 -5.93 -8.72 13.00
CA ARG A 32 -4.60 -8.29 13.45
C ARG A 32 -4.10 -9.28 14.50
N PRO A 33 -2.83 -9.67 14.47
CA PRO A 33 -2.26 -10.51 15.52
C PRO A 33 -2.13 -9.72 16.85
N PRO A 34 -2.01 -10.41 18.00
CA PRO A 34 -1.64 -9.77 19.25
C PRO A 34 -0.35 -8.96 19.11
N GLY A 35 -0.32 -7.75 19.68
CA GLY A 35 0.84 -6.86 19.62
C GLY A 35 1.03 -6.12 18.29
N TRP A 36 0.03 -6.11 17.40
CA TRP A 36 0.09 -5.37 16.13
C TRP A 36 0.27 -3.87 16.34
N THR A 37 1.30 -3.29 15.73
CA THR A 37 1.64 -1.85 15.79
C THR A 37 1.47 -1.11 14.47
N GLY A 38 1.18 -1.81 13.37
CA GLY A 38 0.91 -1.19 12.07
C GLY A 38 -0.51 -0.64 11.97
N TYR A 39 -0.86 -0.12 10.79
CA TYR A 39 -2.21 0.40 10.56
C TYR A 39 -3.26 -0.72 10.56
N ALA A 40 -4.50 -0.33 10.88
CA ALA A 40 -5.65 -1.22 10.98
C ALA A 40 -6.83 -0.75 10.10
N ARG A 41 -6.56 0.04 9.06
CA ARG A 41 -7.55 0.69 8.19
C ARG A 41 -7.32 0.35 6.72
N ARG A 42 -8.31 0.61 5.87
CA ARG A 42 -8.05 0.64 4.42
C ARG A 42 -7.14 1.84 4.13
N LEU A 43 -6.29 1.68 3.11
CA LEU A 43 -5.47 2.79 2.63
C LEU A 43 -6.38 3.91 2.12
N ASP A 44 -6.10 5.13 2.56
CA ASP A 44 -6.79 6.36 2.18
C ASP A 44 -5.77 7.48 2.02
N ARG A 45 -6.26 8.68 1.67
CA ARG A 45 -5.43 9.87 1.44
C ARG A 45 -4.63 10.27 2.67
N GLU A 46 -5.22 10.20 3.86
CA GLU A 46 -4.56 10.61 5.10
C GLU A 46 -3.39 9.68 5.42
N MET A 47 -3.58 8.37 5.28
CA MET A 47 -2.50 7.39 5.41
C MET A 47 -1.39 7.68 4.40
N LEU A 48 -1.73 7.96 3.14
CA LEU A 48 -0.73 8.31 2.13
C LEU A 48 0.07 9.56 2.53
N ALA A 49 -0.55 10.56 3.13
CA ALA A 49 0.14 11.76 3.59
C ALA A 49 1.12 11.47 4.75
N GLU A 50 0.83 10.47 5.58
CA GLU A 50 1.69 10.03 6.68
C GLU A 50 2.90 9.22 6.19
N VAL A 51 2.73 8.41 5.15
CA VAL A 51 3.73 7.40 4.75
C VAL A 51 4.52 7.74 3.49
N ALA A 52 4.05 8.67 2.66
CA ALA A 52 4.67 8.95 1.38
C ALA A 52 5.82 9.95 1.51
N TRP A 53 6.91 9.69 0.81
CA TRP A 53 8.06 10.59 0.74
C TRP A 53 7.72 11.93 0.08
N PRO A 54 8.32 13.07 0.49
CA PRO A 54 8.03 14.37 -0.10
C PRO A 54 8.08 14.38 -1.63
N VAL A 55 7.08 15.00 -2.26
CA VAL A 55 6.96 15.12 -3.73
C VAL A 55 8.24 15.66 -4.39
N THR A 56 8.96 16.53 -3.68
CA THR A 56 10.23 17.14 -4.12
C THR A 56 11.36 16.15 -4.37
N LEU A 57 11.27 14.93 -3.85
CA LEU A 57 12.25 13.87 -4.12
C LEU A 57 12.06 13.20 -5.49
N GLY A 58 10.94 13.47 -6.18
CA GLY A 58 10.70 12.96 -7.53
C GLY A 58 10.65 11.43 -7.60
N ALA A 59 10.16 10.79 -6.53
CA ALA A 59 10.11 9.33 -6.43
C ALA A 59 9.23 8.72 -7.55
N ALA A 60 9.68 7.60 -8.10
CA ALA A 60 8.84 6.76 -8.95
C ALA A 60 7.86 5.98 -8.08
N ILE A 61 6.57 5.99 -8.43
CA ILE A 61 5.52 5.35 -7.64
C ILE A 61 4.95 4.18 -8.43
N PHE A 62 4.84 3.03 -7.77
CA PHE A 62 4.28 1.81 -8.34
C PHE A 62 3.15 1.31 -7.44
N ILE A 63 1.99 1.06 -8.04
CA ILE A 63 0.79 0.61 -7.32
C ILE A 63 0.26 -0.63 -8.04
N CYS A 64 0.15 -1.73 -7.31
CA CYS A 64 -0.51 -2.95 -7.79
C CYS A 64 -1.65 -3.37 -6.86
N GLY A 65 -2.68 -3.99 -7.42
CA GLY A 65 -3.75 -4.59 -6.62
C GLY A 65 -5.10 -4.62 -7.33
N PRO A 66 -6.19 -4.91 -6.59
CA PRO A 66 -7.55 -4.81 -7.10
C PRO A 66 -7.84 -3.41 -7.64
N THR A 67 -8.66 -3.31 -8.69
CA THR A 67 -9.01 -2.02 -9.32
C THR A 67 -9.38 -0.94 -8.30
N SER A 68 -10.27 -1.25 -7.34
CA SER A 68 -10.68 -0.28 -6.32
C SER A 68 -9.54 0.21 -5.43
N PHE A 69 -8.56 -0.64 -5.12
CA PHE A 69 -7.38 -0.23 -4.36
C PHE A 69 -6.49 0.70 -5.19
N VAL A 70 -6.23 0.33 -6.45
CA VAL A 70 -5.38 1.11 -7.36
C VAL A 70 -5.97 2.50 -7.60
N GLU A 71 -7.28 2.60 -7.83
CA GLU A 71 -7.95 3.90 -8.02
C GLU A 71 -7.84 4.77 -6.76
N THR A 72 -8.17 4.23 -5.58
CA THR A 72 -8.08 5.00 -4.32
C THR A 72 -6.67 5.50 -4.06
N ALA A 73 -5.66 4.65 -4.22
CA ALA A 73 -4.27 5.01 -3.96
C ALA A 73 -3.75 6.06 -4.96
N SER A 74 -4.05 5.86 -6.25
CA SER A 74 -3.60 6.77 -7.32
C SER A 74 -4.25 8.15 -7.18
N ALA A 75 -5.55 8.20 -6.93
CA ALA A 75 -6.27 9.46 -6.72
C ALA A 75 -5.73 10.21 -5.49
N GLY A 76 -5.54 9.51 -4.37
CA GLY A 76 -5.00 10.12 -3.14
C GLY A 76 -3.61 10.72 -3.33
N LEU A 77 -2.73 10.08 -4.10
CA LEU A 77 -1.41 10.64 -4.41
C LEU A 77 -1.51 11.87 -5.33
N VAL A 78 -2.36 11.84 -6.35
CA VAL A 78 -2.56 13.04 -7.18
C VAL A 78 -3.06 14.22 -6.34
N GLU A 79 -3.99 13.98 -5.41
CA GLU A 79 -4.48 14.99 -4.46
C GLU A 79 -3.41 15.49 -3.47
N LEU A 80 -2.34 14.74 -3.27
CA LEU A 80 -1.16 15.15 -2.49
C LEU A 80 -0.11 15.88 -3.35
N GLY A 81 -0.36 16.05 -4.64
CA GLY A 81 0.48 16.82 -5.56
C GLY A 81 1.50 15.99 -6.36
N TYR A 82 1.44 14.66 -6.28
CA TYR A 82 2.30 13.83 -7.13
C TYR A 82 1.86 13.92 -8.60
N PRO A 83 2.77 14.13 -9.55
CA PRO A 83 2.41 14.14 -10.97
C PRO A 83 1.85 12.77 -11.39
N ALA A 84 0.70 12.75 -12.06
CA ALA A 84 0.09 11.49 -12.53
C ALA A 84 1.06 10.64 -13.38
N ALA A 85 1.93 11.28 -14.17
CA ALA A 85 2.94 10.60 -14.98
C ALA A 85 4.02 9.85 -14.17
N SER A 86 4.19 10.16 -12.88
CA SER A 86 5.11 9.45 -11.98
C SER A 86 4.50 8.17 -11.37
N ILE A 87 3.19 7.99 -11.51
CA ILE A 87 2.42 6.90 -10.91
C ILE A 87 2.20 5.81 -11.96
N ARG A 88 2.82 4.65 -11.74
CA ARG A 88 2.69 3.46 -12.58
C ARG A 88 1.76 2.49 -11.90
N THR A 89 0.69 2.11 -12.60
CA THR A 89 -0.36 1.27 -12.05
C THR A 89 -0.42 -0.07 -12.75
N GLU A 90 -0.60 -1.12 -11.97
CA GLU A 90 -0.96 -2.45 -12.43
C GLU A 90 -2.24 -2.88 -11.71
N ARG A 91 -3.24 -3.32 -12.45
CA ARG A 91 -4.53 -3.73 -11.89
C ARG A 91 -4.71 -5.21 -12.13
N PHE A 92 -5.20 -5.90 -11.11
CA PHE A 92 -5.69 -7.28 -11.25
C PHE A 92 -7.16 -7.33 -10.86
N GLY A 93 -8.00 -7.97 -11.67
CA GLY A 93 -9.42 -8.21 -11.36
C GLY A 93 -10.09 -9.11 -12.40
N ALA A 94 -11.11 -9.90 -12.10
CA ALA A 94 -11.63 -10.35 -10.82
C ALA A 94 -11.67 -11.88 -10.86
N THR A 95 -10.85 -12.59 -10.06
CA THR A 95 -11.27 -13.93 -9.65
C THR A 95 -12.30 -13.69 -8.56
N GLY A 96 -13.54 -13.41 -8.96
CA GLY A 96 -14.68 -13.55 -8.07
C GLY A 96 -14.59 -14.97 -7.52
N GLY A 97 -14.26 -15.08 -6.23
CA GLY A 97 -14.50 -16.31 -5.51
C GLY A 97 -15.99 -16.57 -5.64
N THR A 98 -16.34 -17.65 -6.32
CA THR A 98 -17.68 -18.21 -6.28
C THR A 98 -18.10 -18.32 -4.82
N SER A 99 -19.17 -17.64 -4.47
CA SER A 99 -20.00 -17.96 -3.32
C SER A 99 -21.43 -18.06 -3.83
#